data_AF-A0A2H0M544-F1
#
_entry.id   AF-A0A2H0M544-F1
#
_cell.length_a   1.000
_cell.length_b   1.000
_cell.length_c   1.000
_cell.angle_alpha   90.00
_cell.angle_beta   90.00
_cell.angle_gamma   90.00
#
_symmetry.space_group_name_H-M   'P 1'
#
loop_
_entity.id
_entity.type
_entity.pdbx_description
1 polymer ?
#
loop_
_entity_poly.entity_id
_entity_poly.type
_entity_poly.pdbx_seq_one_letter_code
_entity_poly.pdbx_strand_id
1 'polypeptide(L)'
;MTTIRKNMNIIIDTKVLWLLSFVALFFFGLYIYFINQTVHYVVLRKDIESTIAGHNSNLSGLEASYMALQNNITHTYAKERGFVEVKQVHFASRQGVPTTISLK
;
A
#
# COMPACT_ATOMS: atom_id res chain seq x y z
N MET A 1 33.73 -41.58 49.80
CA MET A 1 32.65 -40.58 49.53
C MET A 1 33.04 -39.52 48.49
N THR A 2 34.33 -39.27 48.23
CA THR A 2 34.82 -38.24 47.30
C THR A 2 34.69 -38.60 45.81
N THR A 3 34.76 -39.88 45.46
CA THR A 3 34.70 -40.36 44.06
C THR A 3 33.31 -40.19 43.43
N ILE A 4 32.25 -40.39 44.21
CA ILE A 4 30.85 -40.28 43.74
C ILE A 4 30.52 -38.82 43.42
N ARG A 5 30.97 -37.88 44.25
CA ARG A 5 30.75 -36.44 44.05
C ARG A 5 31.46 -35.91 42.79
N LYS A 6 32.65 -36.41 42.48
CA LYS A 6 33.40 -36.02 41.28
C LYS A 6 32.71 -36.47 39.99
N ASN A 7 32.19 -37.70 39.95
CA ASN A 7 31.48 -38.22 38.78
C ASN A 7 30.19 -37.43 38.51
N MET A 8 29.46 -37.08 39.57
CA MET A 8 28.23 -36.28 39.47
C MET A 8 28.46 -34.90 38.85
N ASN A 9 29.56 -34.21 39.21
CA ASN A 9 29.89 -32.91 38.60
C ASN A 9 30.22 -33.02 37.11
N ILE A 10 30.99 -34.05 36.70
CA ILE A 10 31.36 -34.27 35.29
C ILE A 10 30.12 -34.50 34.42
N ILE A 11 29.13 -35.23 34.93
CA ILE A 11 27.87 -35.46 34.22
C ILE A 11 27.10 -34.15 34.06
N ILE A 12 27.02 -33.31 35.10
CA ILE A 12 26.32 -32.02 35.06
C ILE A 12 26.98 -31.07 34.05
N ASP A 13 28.30 -30.93 34.09
CA ASP A 13 29.06 -30.03 33.20
C ASP A 13 28.84 -30.42 31.72
N THR A 14 28.82 -31.72 31.43
CA THR A 14 28.58 -32.23 30.07
C THR A 14 27.15 -31.92 29.59
N LYS A 15 26.15 -32.02 30.47
CA LYS A 15 24.75 -31.69 30.13
C LYS A 15 24.56 -30.19 29.90
N VAL A 16 25.19 -29.36 30.71
CA VAL A 16 25.16 -27.90 30.55
C VAL A 16 25.79 -27.47 29.23
N LEU A 17 26.92 -28.07 28.84
CA LEU A 17 27.55 -27.80 27.55
C LEU A 17 26.67 -28.20 26.36
N TRP A 18 26.00 -29.35 26.44
CA TRP A 18 25.08 -29.79 25.39
C TRP A 18 23.84 -28.90 25.29
N LEU A 19 23.28 -28.49 26.43
CA LEU A 19 22.18 -27.52 26.49
C LEU A 19 22.59 -26.19 25.86
N LEU A 20 23.77 -25.67 26.21
CA LEU A 20 24.28 -24.42 25.66
C LEU A 20 24.50 -24.51 24.14
N SER A 21 25.05 -25.62 23.66
CA SER A 21 25.18 -25.88 22.22
C SER A 21 23.83 -25.91 21.51
N PHE A 22 22.83 -26.57 22.11
CA PHE A 22 21.49 -26.64 21.52
C PHE A 22 20.81 -25.27 21.48
N VAL A 23 20.94 -24.49 22.55
CA VAL A 23 20.43 -23.12 22.61
C VAL A 23 21.13 -22.24 21.58
N ALA A 24 22.45 -22.33 21.46
CA ALA A 24 23.21 -21.58 20.45
C ALA A 24 22.75 -21.92 19.03
N LEU A 25 22.56 -23.21 18.72
CA LEU A 25 22.09 -23.67 17.42
C LEU A 25 20.65 -23.22 17.15
N PHE A 26 19.80 -23.23 18.17
CA PHE A 26 18.44 -22.71 18.08
C PHE A 26 18.41 -21.21 17.76
N PHE A 27 19.21 -20.40 18.46
CA PHE A 27 19.33 -18.97 18.17
C PHE A 27 19.92 -18.71 16.79
N PHE A 28 20.87 -19.53 16.35
CA PHE A 28 21.43 -19.44 15.00
C PHE A 28 20.37 -19.72 13.93
N GLY A 29 19.52 -20.73 14.13
CA GLY A 29 18.38 -21.00 13.26
C GLY A 29 17.36 -19.85 13.22
N LEU A 30 17.02 -19.29 14.39
CA LEU A 30 16.14 -18.11 14.48
C LEU A 30 16.72 -16.90 13.77
N TYR A 31 18.02 -16.68 13.87
CA TYR A 31 18.71 -15.57 13.19
C TYR A 31 18.55 -15.66 11.67
N ILE A 32 18.81 -16.83 11.08
CA ILE A 32 18.63 -17.06 9.65
C ILE A 32 17.16 -16.87 9.24
N TYR A 33 16.23 -17.43 10.03
CA TYR A 33 14.79 -17.29 9.78
C TYR A 33 14.35 -15.82 9.78
N PHE A 34 14.75 -15.04 10.79
CA PHE A 34 14.41 -13.63 10.88
C PHE A 34 15.04 -12.78 9.78
N ILE A 35 16.27 -13.09 9.35
CA ILE A 35 16.87 -12.43 8.19
C ILE A 35 16.05 -12.68 6.93
N ASN A 36 15.71 -13.95 6.64
CA ASN A 36 14.92 -14.28 5.46
C ASN A 36 13.56 -13.57 5.47
N GLN A 37 12.87 -13.59 6.62
CA GLN A 37 11.59 -12.91 6.78
C GLN A 37 11.71 -11.39 6.57
N THR A 38 12.76 -10.78 7.12
CA THR A 38 13.03 -9.34 6.96
C THR A 38 13.28 -8.99 5.50
N VAL A 39 14.09 -9.79 4.80
CA VAL A 39 14.38 -9.59 3.37
C VAL A 39 13.11 -9.67 2.54
N HIS A 40 12.30 -10.71 2.73
CA HIS A 40 11.03 -10.87 1.99
C HIS A 40 10.06 -9.71 2.25
N TYR A 41 9.95 -9.27 3.51
CA TYR A 41 9.06 -8.16 3.86
C TYR A 41 9.51 -6.84 3.22
N VAL A 42 10.83 -6.57 3.22
CA VAL A 42 11.39 -5.37 2.59
C VAL A 42 11.22 -5.37 1.08
N VAL A 43 11.43 -6.52 0.43
CA VAL A 43 11.24 -6.65 -1.03
C VAL A 43 9.78 -6.45 -1.41
N LEU A 44 8.84 -7.13 -0.73
CA LEU A 44 7.42 -6.99 -0.99
C LEU A 44 6.95 -5.54 -0.80
N ARG A 45 7.43 -4.89 0.28
CA ARG A 45 7.13 -3.48 0.53
C ARG A 45 7.67 -2.58 -0.58
N LYS A 46 8.88 -2.83 -1.09
CA LYS A 46 9.45 -2.07 -2.20
C LYS A 46 8.62 -2.20 -3.48
N ASP A 47 8.14 -3.40 -3.81
CA ASP A 47 7.31 -3.61 -4.99
C ASP A 47 5.98 -2.85 -4.89
N ILE A 48 5.37 -2.84 -3.69
CA ILE A 48 4.16 -2.06 -3.41
C ILE A 48 4.44 -0.56 -3.56
N GLU A 49 5.53 -0.05 -2.94
CA GLU A 49 5.92 1.36 -3.05
C GLU A 49 6.19 1.77 -4.50
N SER A 50 6.85 0.91 -5.29
CA SER A 50 7.10 1.13 -6.72
C SER A 50 5.80 1.17 -7.54
N THR A 51 4.86 0.26 -7.26
CA THR A 51 3.56 0.22 -7.93
C THR A 51 2.74 1.49 -7.61
N ILE A 52 2.75 1.93 -6.35
CA ILE A 52 2.11 3.17 -5.93
C ILE A 52 2.73 4.38 -6.66
N ALA A 53 4.06 4.44 -6.73
CA ALA A 53 4.75 5.51 -7.45
C ALA A 53 4.38 5.56 -8.95
N GLY A 54 4.27 4.39 -9.59
CA GLY A 54 3.81 4.28 -10.98
C GLY A 54 2.38 4.77 -11.18
N HIS A 55 1.45 4.35 -10.32
CA HIS A 55 0.07 4.83 -10.38
C HIS A 55 -0.03 6.34 -10.14
N ASN A 56 0.73 6.87 -9.19
CA ASN A 56 0.74 8.31 -8.89
C ASN A 56 1.28 9.12 -10.07
N SER A 57 2.35 8.65 -10.73
CA SER A 57 2.87 9.30 -11.94
C SER A 57 1.84 9.33 -13.07
N ASN A 58 1.09 8.24 -13.27
CA ASN A 58 0.03 8.19 -14.29
C ASN A 58 -1.11 9.15 -13.94
N LEU A 59 -1.51 9.21 -12.68
CA LEU A 59 -2.53 10.15 -12.20
C LEU A 59 -2.09 11.60 -12.43
N SER A 60 -0.87 11.97 -12.04
CA SER A 60 -0.33 13.32 -12.27
C SER A 60 -0.26 13.68 -13.75
N GLY A 61 0.08 12.73 -14.63
CA GLY A 61 0.04 12.95 -16.08
C GLY A 61 -1.38 13.20 -16.61
N LEU A 62 -2.36 12.46 -16.09
CA LEU A 62 -3.77 12.64 -16.43
C LEU A 62 -4.31 13.99 -15.93
N GLU A 63 -3.98 14.38 -14.70
CA GLU A 63 -4.33 15.68 -14.13
C GLU A 63 -3.73 16.83 -14.94
N ALA A 64 -2.46 16.73 -15.32
CA ALA A 64 -1.82 17.73 -16.19
C ALA A 64 -2.54 17.85 -17.55
N SER A 65 -2.91 16.71 -18.14
CA SER A 65 -3.65 16.67 -19.41
C SER A 65 -5.05 17.27 -19.28
N TYR A 66 -5.75 16.96 -18.19
CA TYR A 66 -7.06 17.54 -17.89
C TYR A 66 -6.96 19.06 -17.68
N MET A 67 -5.98 19.54 -16.92
CA MET A 67 -5.77 20.97 -16.71
C MET A 67 -5.43 21.70 -18.01
N ALA A 68 -4.62 21.09 -18.87
CA ALA A 68 -4.34 21.63 -20.20
C ALA A 68 -5.61 21.72 -21.05
N LEU A 69 -6.47 20.71 -21.03
CA LEU A 69 -7.73 20.72 -21.77
C LEU A 69 -8.72 21.75 -21.20
N GLN A 70 -8.84 21.83 -19.88
CA GLN A 70 -9.69 22.79 -19.18
C GLN A 70 -9.29 24.23 -19.49
N ASN A 71 -7.99 24.52 -19.49
CA ASN A 71 -7.48 25.86 -19.84
C ASN A 71 -7.76 26.24 -21.30
N ASN A 72 -7.94 25.27 -22.19
CA ASN A 72 -8.32 25.53 -23.58
C ASN A 72 -9.81 25.89 -23.76
N ILE A 73 -10.66 25.67 -22.73
CA ILE A 73 -12.08 26.06 -22.76
C ILE A 73 -12.17 27.55 -22.41
N THR A 74 -11.81 28.41 -23.37
CA THR A 74 -11.90 29.88 -23.23
C THR A 74 -13.06 30.43 -24.06
N HIS A 75 -13.60 31.60 -23.70
CA HIS A 75 -14.63 32.30 -24.48
C HIS A 75 -14.21 32.55 -25.94
N THR A 76 -12.93 32.82 -26.20
CA THR A 76 -12.36 32.93 -27.55
C THR A 76 -12.49 31.62 -28.31
N TYR A 77 -12.11 30.49 -27.72
CA TYR A 77 -12.27 29.16 -28.30
C TYR A 77 -13.74 28.82 -28.60
N ALA A 78 -14.67 29.22 -27.73
CA ALA A 78 -16.10 29.07 -27.97
C ALA A 78 -16.57 29.93 -29.16
N LYS A 79 -16.14 31.19 -29.26
CA LYS A 79 -16.47 32.08 -30.39
C LYS A 79 -15.91 31.56 -31.71
N GLU A 80 -14.68 31.04 -31.72
CA GLU A 80 -14.06 30.40 -32.90
C GLU A 80 -14.81 29.15 -33.37
N ARG A 81 -15.43 28.41 -32.46
CA ARG A 81 -16.29 27.25 -32.78
C ARG A 81 -17.72 27.63 -33.20
N GLY A 82 -18.00 28.93 -33.35
CA GLY A 82 -19.30 29.43 -33.80
C GLY A 82 -20.34 29.57 -32.69
N PHE A 83 -19.96 29.41 -31.42
CA PHE A 83 -20.86 29.68 -30.31
C PHE A 83 -21.06 31.18 -30.14
N VAL A 84 -22.32 31.58 -30.01
CA VAL A 84 -22.73 32.97 -29.78
C VAL A 84 -23.10 33.19 -28.33
N GLU A 85 -22.77 34.37 -27.83
CA GLU A 85 -22.99 34.76 -26.44
C GLU A 85 -24.49 34.99 -26.19
N VAL A 86 -25.09 34.17 -25.31
CA VAL A 86 -26.52 34.19 -25.04
C VAL A 86 -26.86 35.34 -24.09
N LYS A 87 -27.65 36.32 -24.56
CA LYS A 87 -28.04 37.51 -23.77
C LYS A 87 -29.14 37.24 -22.73
N GLN A 88 -29.92 36.18 -22.89
CA GLN A 88 -30.95 35.75 -21.94
C GLN A 88 -30.89 34.25 -21.72
N VAL A 89 -30.47 33.84 -20.53
CA VAL A 89 -30.38 32.42 -20.15
C VAL A 89 -31.77 31.94 -19.75
N HIS A 90 -32.37 31.08 -20.58
CA HIS A 90 -33.62 30.41 -20.25
C HIS A 90 -33.32 29.13 -19.48
N PHE A 91 -33.59 29.14 -18.18
CA PHE A 91 -33.47 27.95 -17.35
C PHE A 91 -34.70 27.05 -17.57
N ALA A 92 -34.47 25.81 -18.02
CA ALA A 92 -35.52 24.79 -18.03
C ALA A 92 -35.72 24.27 -16.59
N SER A 93 -36.74 24.77 -15.90
CA SER A 93 -37.18 24.20 -14.63
C SER A 93 -38.24 23.13 -14.89
N ARG A 94 -37.96 21.90 -14.45
CA ARG A 94 -38.98 20.83 -14.44
C ARG A 94 -39.91 21.11 -13.27
N GLN A 95 -41.09 21.67 -13.55
CA GLN A 95 -42.15 21.80 -12.57
C GLN A 95 -42.61 20.40 -12.14
N GLY A 96 -42.23 20.01 -10.92
CA GLY A 96 -42.74 18.83 -10.23
C GLY A 96 -42.32 17.50 -10.85
N VAL A 97 -41.45 16.76 -10.16
CA VAL A 97 -41.49 15.31 -10.26
C VAL A 97 -42.84 14.88 -9.67
N PRO A 98 -43.76 14.23 -10.40
CA PRO A 98 -44.97 13.69 -9.81
C PRO A 98 -44.54 12.58 -8.84
N THR A 99 -44.56 12.89 -7.54
CA THR A 99 -44.35 11.93 -6.47
C THR A 99 -45.58 11.04 -6.39
N THR A 100 -45.71 10.06 -7.28
CA THR A 100 -46.46 8.79 -7.14
C THR A 100 -46.61 8.13 -8.50
N ILE A 101 -45.74 7.16 -8.79
CA ILE A 101 -46.04 6.13 -9.78
C ILE A 101 -46.78 5.05 -8.99
N SER A 102 -48.11 5.15 -8.92
CA SER A 102 -48.94 4.08 -8.38
C SER A 102 -49.10 3.02 -9.47
N LEU A 103 -48.45 1.88 -9.29
CA LEU A 103 -48.70 0.68 -10.08
C LEU A 103 -49.88 -0.05 -9.43
N LYS A 104 -51.00 -0.10 -10.16
CA LYS A 104 -52.20 -0.85 -9.81
C LYS A 104 -52.09 -2.29 -10.29
#